data_AF-A0A1Y6MST4-F1
#
_entry.id   AF-A0A1Y6MST4-F1
#
_cell.length_a   1.000
_cell.length_b   1.000
_cell.length_c   1.000
_cell.angle_alpha   90.00
_cell.angle_beta   90.00
_cell.angle_gamma   90.00
#
_symmetry.space_group_name_H-M   'P 1'
#
loop_
_entity.id
_entity.type
_entity.pdbx_description
1 polymer ?
#
loop_
_entity_poly.entity_id
_entity_poly.type
_entity_poly.pdbx_seq_one_letter_code
_entity_poly.pdbx_strand_id
1 'polypeptide(L)'
;MKHINWLGFCLLTVFQVHAKPAPVVPIDIDFVSTQWIDNLGTFRVVVFNSEMNPCFTLENYKEGISQGLASSQHICKVALPDHQVVNVQDDPEGDMWFQDFHWGEHSLDFKLNTFNANYNCSLDLNRLHQIKKQQVLAQCCLAKSNNNE
;
A
#
# COMPACT_ATOMS: atom_id res chain seq x y z
N MET A 1 20.36 -14.70 -70.05
CA MET A 1 19.68 -15.80 -69.33
C MET A 1 18.85 -15.19 -68.21
N LYS A 2 17.60 -15.61 -68.05
CA LYS A 2 16.56 -14.96 -67.23
C LYS A 2 16.79 -15.17 -65.73
N HIS A 3 16.65 -14.10 -64.95
CA HIS A 3 16.60 -14.12 -63.48
C HIS A 3 15.29 -14.74 -62.99
N ILE A 4 15.36 -15.65 -62.02
CA ILE A 4 14.21 -16.13 -61.26
C ILE A 4 14.43 -15.70 -59.80
N ASN A 5 13.75 -14.64 -59.39
CA ASN A 5 13.61 -14.26 -57.98
C ASN A 5 12.49 -15.11 -57.39
N TRP A 6 12.83 -16.06 -56.53
CA TRP A 6 11.86 -16.83 -55.76
C TRP A 6 11.73 -16.21 -54.36
N LEU A 7 10.74 -15.33 -54.19
CA LEU A 7 10.34 -14.82 -52.88
C LEU A 7 9.55 -15.92 -52.17
N GLY A 8 10.24 -16.66 -51.29
CA GLY A 8 9.62 -17.58 -50.34
C GLY A 8 8.84 -16.78 -49.30
N PHE A 9 7.52 -16.82 -49.38
CA PHE A 9 6.60 -16.32 -48.36
C PHE A 9 6.77 -17.18 -47.09
N CYS A 10 7.50 -16.68 -46.09
CA CYS A 10 7.45 -17.21 -44.73
C CYS A 10 6.13 -16.77 -44.09
N LEU A 11 5.14 -17.67 -44.09
CA LEU A 11 3.95 -17.58 -43.25
C LEU A 11 4.39 -17.71 -41.78
N LEU A 12 4.65 -16.58 -41.12
CA LEU A 12 4.77 -16.49 -39.67
C LEU A 12 3.38 -16.68 -39.07
N THR A 13 3.03 -17.92 -38.70
CA THR A 13 1.93 -18.17 -37.79
C THR A 13 2.37 -17.71 -36.40
N VAL A 14 2.01 -16.46 -36.05
CA VAL A 14 2.13 -15.96 -34.69
C VAL A 14 1.12 -16.73 -33.83
N PHE A 15 1.56 -17.83 -33.23
CA PHE A 15 0.83 -18.46 -32.14
C PHE A 15 0.73 -17.43 -31.02
N GLN A 16 -0.43 -16.80 -30.87
CA GLN A 16 -0.74 -16.04 -29.67
C GLN A 16 -0.81 -17.05 -28.52
N VAL A 17 0.32 -17.22 -27.84
CA VAL A 17 0.36 -17.87 -26.53
C VAL A 17 -0.47 -16.97 -25.62
N HIS A 18 -1.77 -17.28 -25.51
CA HIS A 18 -2.62 -16.71 -24.48
C HIS A 18 -2.06 -17.25 -23.17
N ALA A 19 -1.15 -16.49 -22.56
CA ALA A 19 -0.75 -16.73 -21.19
C ALA A 19 -2.04 -16.79 -20.38
N LYS A 20 -2.27 -17.94 -19.74
CA LYS A 20 -3.39 -18.10 -18.81
C LYS A 20 -3.27 -16.96 -17.81
N PRO A 21 -4.30 -16.11 -17.63
CA PRO A 21 -4.22 -15.03 -16.66
C PRO A 21 -3.79 -15.64 -15.33
N ALA A 22 -2.78 -15.02 -14.70
CA ALA A 22 -2.30 -15.46 -13.41
C ALA A 22 -3.52 -15.56 -12.46
N PRO A 23 -3.60 -16.62 -11.63
CA PRO A 23 -4.68 -16.73 -10.67
C PRO A 23 -4.70 -15.45 -9.83
N VAL A 24 -5.85 -14.77 -9.83
CA VAL A 24 -6.06 -13.58 -8.99
C VAL A 24 -6.03 -14.06 -7.55
N VAL A 25 -4.98 -13.73 -6.81
CA VAL A 25 -4.90 -14.00 -5.38
C VAL A 25 -6.05 -13.26 -4.69
N PRO A 26 -6.94 -13.93 -3.95
CA PRO A 26 -8.03 -13.27 -3.26
C PRO A 26 -7.49 -12.24 -2.28
N ILE A 27 -8.13 -11.07 -2.24
CA ILE A 27 -7.80 -10.01 -1.28
C ILE A 27 -8.54 -10.35 0.01
N ASP A 28 -7.87 -11.09 0.89
CA ASP A 28 -8.39 -11.39 2.22
C ASP A 28 -8.01 -10.28 3.21
N ILE A 29 -8.88 -10.00 4.19
CA ILE A 29 -8.57 -9.07 5.26
C ILE A 29 -7.65 -9.79 6.25
N ASP A 30 -6.47 -9.22 6.49
CA ASP A 30 -5.47 -9.75 7.43
C ASP A 30 -5.71 -9.23 8.85
N PHE A 31 -5.94 -7.92 8.95
CA PHE A 31 -6.05 -7.23 10.22
C PHE A 31 -7.09 -6.12 10.17
N VAL A 32 -7.84 -5.99 11.26
CA VAL A 32 -8.77 -4.89 11.50
C VAL A 32 -8.64 -4.45 12.94
N SER A 33 -8.54 -3.15 13.15
CA SER A 33 -8.63 -2.55 14.48
C SER A 33 -9.45 -1.27 14.42
N THR A 34 -10.12 -0.93 15.52
CA THR A 34 -11.04 0.20 15.60
C THR A 34 -10.84 0.92 16.92
N GLN A 35 -10.81 2.25 16.89
CA GLN A 35 -10.61 3.09 18.07
C GLN A 35 -11.47 4.34 17.98
N TRP A 36 -12.10 4.69 19.11
CA TRP A 36 -12.71 6.01 19.28
C TRP A 36 -11.62 7.02 19.64
N ILE A 37 -11.57 8.14 18.92
CA ILE A 37 -10.67 9.26 19.16
C ILE A 37 -11.51 10.49 19.47
N ASP A 38 -11.28 11.07 20.64
CA ASP A 38 -12.09 12.19 21.13
C ASP A 38 -12.08 13.36 20.14
N ASN A 39 -13.27 13.93 19.91
CA ASN A 39 -13.53 15.02 18.97
C ASN A 39 -13.27 14.72 17.48
N LEU A 40 -12.76 13.53 17.12
CA LEU A 40 -12.52 13.12 15.73
C LEU A 40 -13.42 11.96 15.27
N GLY A 41 -13.99 11.21 16.20
CA GLY A 41 -14.91 10.11 15.94
C GLY A 41 -14.24 8.73 15.98
N THR A 42 -14.88 7.73 15.36
CA THR A 42 -14.34 6.37 15.28
C THR A 42 -13.43 6.21 14.08
N PHE A 43 -12.21 5.73 14.30
CA PHE A 43 -11.31 5.30 13.24
C PHE A 43 -11.25 3.79 13.16
N ARG A 44 -11.08 3.28 11.95
CA ARG A 44 -10.87 1.86 11.69
C ARG A 44 -9.75 1.69 10.68
N VAL A 45 -8.75 0.91 11.05
CA VAL A 45 -7.69 0.47 10.15
C VAL A 45 -8.04 -0.91 9.61
N VAL A 46 -7.88 -1.10 8.31
CA VAL A 46 -8.09 -2.38 7.60
C VAL A 46 -6.85 -2.67 6.77
N VAL A 47 -6.26 -3.83 6.99
CA VAL A 47 -5.07 -4.31 6.27
C VAL A 47 -5.46 -5.57 5.52
N PHE A 48 -5.01 -5.67 4.27
CA PHE A 48 -5.31 -6.81 3.41
C PHE A 48 -4.07 -7.69 3.25
N ASN A 49 -4.26 -9.01 3.27
CA ASN A 49 -3.20 -9.98 3.01
C ASN A 49 -3.04 -10.13 1.50
N SER A 50 -2.37 -9.18 0.85
CA SER A 50 -2.12 -9.28 -0.57
C SER A 50 -0.88 -8.51 -0.99
N GLU A 51 0.08 -9.23 -1.58
CA GLU A 51 1.19 -8.63 -2.34
C GLU A 51 0.68 -7.68 -3.45
N MET A 52 -0.54 -7.92 -3.95
CA MET A 52 -1.18 -7.09 -4.99
C MET A 52 -1.86 -5.83 -4.42
N ASN A 53 -2.05 -5.74 -3.10
CA ASN A 53 -2.63 -4.58 -2.42
C ASN A 53 -1.92 -4.31 -1.08
N PRO A 54 -0.65 -3.87 -1.12
CA PRO A 54 0.19 -3.70 0.07
C PRO A 54 -0.20 -2.48 0.94
N CYS A 55 -1.20 -1.72 0.53
CA CYS A 55 -1.68 -0.55 1.26
C CYS A 55 -2.69 -0.95 2.34
N PHE A 56 -2.75 -0.18 3.42
CA PHE A 56 -3.86 -0.27 4.36
C PHE A 56 -4.90 0.82 4.11
N THR A 57 -6.13 0.59 4.56
CA THR A 57 -7.23 1.55 4.51
C THR A 57 -7.46 2.12 5.90
N LEU A 58 -7.56 3.45 6.00
CA LEU A 58 -8.00 4.16 7.20
C LEU A 58 -9.38 4.75 6.96
N GLU A 59 -10.37 4.21 7.67
CA GLU A 59 -11.75 4.67 7.67
C GLU A 59 -12.01 5.57 8.88
N ASN A 60 -12.84 6.59 8.71
CA ASN A 60 -13.32 7.45 9.78
C ASN A 60 -14.85 7.55 9.73
N TYR A 61 -15.46 7.46 10.91
CA TYR A 61 -16.89 7.56 11.16
C TYR A 61 -17.11 8.60 12.26
N LYS A 62 -17.61 9.79 11.89
CA LYS A 62 -17.75 10.92 12.82
C LYS A 62 -18.54 10.60 14.09
N GLU A 63 -19.59 9.78 13.94
CA GLU A 63 -20.55 9.49 15.01
C GLU A 63 -20.64 7.99 15.32
N GLY A 64 -19.62 7.21 14.92
CA GLY A 64 -19.59 5.76 15.07
C GLY A 64 -19.98 4.99 13.82
N ILE A 65 -19.62 3.70 13.81
CA ILE A 65 -19.70 2.82 12.63
C ILE A 65 -21.13 2.64 12.07
N SER A 66 -22.17 2.86 12.89
CA SER A 66 -23.57 2.72 12.49
C SER A 66 -24.12 3.92 11.72
N GLN A 67 -23.47 5.09 11.81
CA GLN A 67 -23.92 6.34 11.20
C GLN A 67 -23.36 6.55 9.78
N GLY A 68 -22.59 5.59 9.27
CA GLY A 68 -22.01 5.62 7.94
C GLY A 68 -20.61 6.23 7.86
N LEU A 69 -19.91 5.87 6.80
CA LEU A 69 -18.51 6.25 6.56
C LEU A 69 -18.40 7.74 6.24
N ALA A 70 -17.64 8.48 7.04
CA ALA A 70 -17.39 9.90 6.81
C ALA A 70 -16.22 10.14 5.85
N SER A 71 -15.16 9.33 5.96
CA SER A 71 -14.05 9.32 4.99
C SER A 71 -13.33 7.98 4.98
N SER A 72 -12.71 7.64 3.85
CA SER A 72 -11.82 6.48 3.73
C SER A 72 -10.61 6.87 2.89
N GLN A 73 -9.43 6.48 3.37
CA GLN A 73 -8.15 6.81 2.76
C GLN A 73 -7.32 5.54 2.59
N HIS A 74 -6.85 5.30 1.37
CA HIS A 74 -5.85 4.26 1.09
C HIS A 74 -4.45 4.83 1.33
N ILE A 75 -3.73 4.26 2.30
CA ILE A 75 -2.41 4.69 2.70
C ILE A 75 -1.38 3.72 2.13
N CYS A 76 -0.63 4.22 1.16
CA CYS A 76 0.44 3.49 0.48
C CYS A 76 1.81 4.17 0.67
N LYS A 77 1.81 5.42 1.15
CA LYS A 77 2.97 6.30 1.12
C LYS A 77 3.34 6.79 2.50
N VAL A 78 4.63 6.77 2.78
CA VAL A 78 5.21 7.29 4.02
C VAL A 78 6.46 8.13 3.72
N ALA A 79 6.78 9.08 4.59
CA ALA A 79 8.01 9.86 4.52
C ALA A 79 9.04 9.25 5.47
N LEU A 80 10.25 9.01 4.96
CA LEU A 80 11.41 8.59 5.73
C LEU A 80 12.11 9.80 6.38
N PRO A 81 13.07 9.60 7.31
CA PRO A 81 13.76 10.68 8.03
C PRO A 81 14.48 11.71 7.14
N ASP A 82 14.94 11.29 5.97
CA ASP A 82 15.60 12.14 4.97
C ASP A 82 14.61 12.86 4.03
N HIS A 83 13.31 12.77 4.32
CA HIS A 83 12.20 13.26 3.51
C HIS A 83 11.99 12.49 2.20
N GLN A 84 12.67 11.36 2.01
CA GLN A 84 12.33 10.45 0.92
C GLN A 84 10.92 9.93 1.12
N VAL A 85 10.13 9.93 0.06
CA VAL A 85 8.80 9.32 0.06
C VAL A 85 8.92 7.90 -0.47
N VAL A 86 8.53 6.94 0.36
CA VAL A 86 8.39 5.54 -0.04
C VAL A 86 6.92 5.27 -0.34
N ASN A 87 6.68 4.56 -1.44
CA ASN A 87 5.37 4.07 -1.83
C ASN A 87 5.44 2.55 -1.95
N VAL A 88 4.71 1.83 -1.09
CA VAL A 88 4.75 0.36 -1.08
C VAL A 88 4.15 -0.27 -2.34
N GLN A 89 3.37 0.48 -3.12
CA GLN A 89 2.85 0.01 -4.42
C GLN A 89 3.90 -0.01 -5.53
N ASP A 90 5.01 0.71 -5.35
CA ASP A 90 6.09 0.77 -6.33
C ASP A 90 7.09 -0.39 -6.15
N ASP A 91 6.77 -1.34 -5.24
CA ASP A 91 7.52 -2.55 -4.97
C ASP A 91 6.84 -3.78 -5.59
N PRO A 92 7.23 -4.18 -6.81
CA PRO A 92 6.66 -5.35 -7.46
C PRO A 92 7.13 -6.68 -6.86
N GLU A 93 8.16 -6.67 -5.99
CA GLU A 93 8.75 -7.88 -5.40
C GLU A 93 8.09 -8.25 -4.06
N GLY A 94 7.36 -7.31 -3.43
CA GLY A 94 6.65 -7.56 -2.17
C GLY A 94 7.54 -7.52 -0.93
N ASP A 95 8.70 -6.87 -1.02
CA ASP A 95 9.68 -6.72 0.04
C ASP A 95 9.35 -5.61 1.05
N MET A 96 8.32 -4.81 0.77
CA MET A 96 7.85 -3.70 1.60
C MET A 96 6.40 -3.89 2.05
N TRP A 97 6.17 -3.88 3.36
CA TRP A 97 4.83 -3.99 3.93
C TRP A 97 4.69 -3.24 5.26
N PHE A 98 3.43 -2.90 5.58
CA PHE A 98 3.07 -2.30 6.87
C PHE A 98 2.66 -3.37 7.88
N GLN A 99 3.06 -3.22 9.14
CA GLN A 99 2.65 -4.12 10.23
C GLN A 99 2.62 -3.42 11.59
N ASP A 100 2.31 -4.16 12.67
CA ASP A 100 2.39 -3.71 14.06
C ASP A 100 1.60 -2.41 14.33
N PHE A 101 0.32 -2.38 13.95
CA PHE A 101 -0.55 -1.22 14.12
C PHE A 101 -0.99 -1.03 15.58
N HIS A 102 -0.84 0.19 16.09
CA HIS A 102 -1.20 0.59 17.45
C HIS A 102 -1.85 1.97 17.45
N TRP A 103 -2.88 2.15 18.27
CA TRP A 103 -3.52 3.46 18.43
C TRP A 103 -2.84 4.27 19.53
N GLY A 104 -2.43 5.48 19.20
CA GLY A 104 -2.11 6.53 20.16
C GLY A 104 -3.34 7.37 20.49
N GLU A 105 -3.16 8.40 21.32
CA GLU A 105 -4.25 9.29 21.72
C GLU A 105 -4.87 10.03 20.51
N HIS A 106 -4.03 10.46 19.57
CA HIS A 106 -4.44 11.15 18.33
C HIS A 106 -3.61 10.68 17.11
N SER A 107 -3.01 9.49 17.20
CA SER A 107 -2.16 8.94 16.15
C SER A 107 -2.50 7.48 15.86
N LEU A 108 -2.16 7.04 14.65
CA LEU A 108 -2.02 5.63 14.33
C LEU A 108 -0.52 5.35 14.10
N ASP A 109 0.06 4.57 15.00
CA ASP A 109 1.46 4.14 14.92
C ASP A 109 1.54 2.76 14.28
N PHE A 110 2.54 2.53 13.45
CA PHE A 110 2.75 1.27 12.73
C PHE A 110 4.22 1.15 12.31
N LYS A 111 4.60 0.02 11.73
CA LYS A 111 5.93 -0.16 11.13
C LYS A 111 5.85 -0.27 9.62
N LEU A 112 6.81 0.34 8.95
CA LEU A 112 7.19 -0.02 7.58
C LEU A 112 8.39 -0.98 7.69
N ASN A 113 8.22 -2.20 7.20
CA ASN A 113 9.35 -3.12 7.01
C ASN A 113 9.76 -3.07 5.56
N THR A 114 11.06 -3.09 5.35
CA THR A 114 11.67 -3.30 4.05
C THR A 114 12.68 -4.42 4.18
N PHE A 115 13.15 -4.94 3.05
CA PHE A 115 14.27 -5.88 3.02
C PHE A 115 15.46 -5.40 3.88
N ASN A 116 15.81 -4.11 3.79
CA ASN A 116 17.03 -3.56 4.40
C ASN A 116 16.85 -2.94 5.79
N ALA A 117 15.65 -2.54 6.19
CA ALA A 117 15.43 -1.81 7.44
C ALA A 117 13.97 -1.85 7.90
N ASN A 118 13.79 -1.60 9.20
CA ASN A 118 12.48 -1.39 9.80
C ASN A 118 12.36 0.04 10.30
N TYR A 119 11.23 0.66 10.01
CA TYR A 119 10.93 2.03 10.39
C TYR A 119 9.67 2.08 11.25
N ASN A 120 9.71 2.84 12.33
CA ASN A 120 8.52 3.15 13.12
C ASN A 120 7.86 4.39 12.50
N CYS A 121 6.60 4.25 12.10
CA CYS A 121 5.81 5.28 11.43
C CYS A 121 4.69 5.76 12.34
N SER A 122 4.34 7.03 12.24
CA SER A 122 3.21 7.62 12.94
C SER A 122 2.41 8.50 11.99
N LEU A 123 1.09 8.36 12.05
CA LEU A 123 0.12 9.11 11.26
C LEU A 123 -0.74 9.97 12.20
N ASP A 124 -0.66 11.30 12.05
CA ASP A 124 -1.40 12.27 12.86
C ASP A 124 -2.87 12.37 12.38
N LEU A 125 -3.81 11.93 13.24
CA LEU A 125 -5.23 11.86 12.90
C LEU A 125 -5.88 13.25 12.85
N ASN A 126 -5.34 14.25 13.56
CA ASN A 126 -5.91 15.61 13.58
C ASN A 126 -5.81 16.29 12.21
N ARG A 127 -4.80 15.92 11.41
CA ARG A 127 -4.55 16.51 10.10
C ARG A 127 -5.39 15.89 8.99
N LEU A 128 -6.07 14.77 9.25
CA LEU A 128 -6.80 14.04 8.21
C LEU A 128 -7.95 14.84 7.60
N HIS A 129 -8.63 15.68 8.39
CA HIS A 129 -9.72 16.52 7.89
C HIS A 129 -9.27 17.65 6.95
N GLN A 130 -7.97 17.98 6.94
CA GLN A 130 -7.43 19.07 6.12
C GLN A 130 -7.04 18.61 4.71
N ILE A 131 -7.05 17.31 4.43
CA ILE A 131 -6.38 16.75 3.25
C ILE A 131 -7.42 16.33 2.21
N LYS A 132 -7.56 17.16 1.16
CA LYS A 132 -8.46 16.90 0.02
C LYS A 132 -7.89 15.99 -1.06
N LYS A 133 -6.63 15.51 -0.96
CA LYS A 133 -6.01 14.59 -1.93
C LYS A 133 -4.68 14.05 -1.38
N GLN A 134 -4.51 12.72 -1.37
CA GLN A 134 -3.26 11.94 -1.39
C GLN A 134 -1.97 12.74 -1.08
N GLN A 135 -1.80 13.17 0.17
CA GLN A 135 -0.49 13.58 0.68
C GLN A 135 0.07 12.46 1.56
N VAL A 136 1.39 12.45 1.70
CA VAL A 136 2.09 11.54 2.61
C VAL A 136 1.64 11.88 4.04
N LEU A 137 0.83 10.99 4.63
CA LEU A 137 0.17 11.24 5.92
C LEU A 137 1.01 10.78 7.11
N ALA A 138 1.90 9.83 6.88
CA ALA A 138 2.71 9.22 7.92
C ALA A 138 4.18 9.59 7.77
N GLN A 139 4.80 9.89 8.90
CA GLN A 139 6.23 10.15 9.02
C GLN A 139 6.87 8.98 9.75
N CYS A 140 8.01 8.52 9.26
CA CYS A 140 8.72 7.37 9.79
C CYS A 140 10.10 7.74 10.31
N CYS A 141 10.50 7.06 11.37
CA CYS A 141 11.83 7.10 11.98
C CYS A 141 12.49 5.72 11.85
N LEU A 142 13.79 5.67 11.57
CA LEU A 142 14.53 4.41 11.51
C LEU A 142 14.49 3.74 12.88
N ALA A 143 13.96 2.51 12.94
CA ALA A 143 13.91 1.72 14.16
C ALA A 143 15.10 0.76 14.26
N LYS A 144 15.44 0.10 13.14
CA LYS A 144 16.54 -0.85 13.06
C LYS A 144 17.01 -1.02 11.61
N SER A 145 18.33 -1.08 11.40
CA SER A 145 18.93 -1.56 10.14
C SER A 145 18.96 -3.09 10.14
N ASN A 146 18.53 -3.74 9.05
CA ASN A 146 18.67 -5.19 8.86
C ASN A 146 20.05 -5.56 8.30
N ASN A 147 20.78 -4.58 7.77
CA ASN A 147 22.19 -4.73 7.40
C ASN A 147 23.04 -4.62 8.66
N ASN A 148 23.31 -5.76 9.29
CA ASN A 148 24.44 -5.91 10.18
C ASN A 148 25.69 -6.17 9.32
N GLU A 149 26.47 -5.13 9.05
CA GLU A 149 27.93 -5.21 8.97
C GLU A 149 28.54 -4.41 10.12
#